data_AF-A0A7X7AIV1-F1
#
_entry.id   AF-A0A7X7AIV1-F1
#
_cell.length_a   1.000
_cell.length_b   1.000
_cell.length_c   1.000
_cell.angle_alpha   90.00
_cell.angle_beta   90.00
_cell.angle_gamma   90.00
#
_symmetry.space_group_name_H-M   'P 1'
#
loop_
_entity.id
_entity.type
_entity.pdbx_description
1 polymer ?
#
loop_
_entity_poly.entity_id
_entity_poly.type
_entity_poly.pdbx_seq_one_letter_code
_entity_poly.pdbx_strand_id
1 'polypeptide(L)'
;AFWRFGRHLKCRLTGIDLTWKILELSNQKKLAILLVSNKNGLSTWQETREAILKKYPDLKINGISIDPTAGHYDRSIELAILKKKEGHISYDVLLCNLGAPHQEKFIAELNRWSDWFCLAMGVGGSFDFITGKVSRAPKFMRVLGLEWLWRIFSQPANKNEGFKFVFLRIRRVLKAIVIFPIRVLFNR
;
A
#
# COMPACT_ATOMS: atom_id res chain seq x y z
N ALA A 1 -21.48 -1.46 6.47
CA ALA A 1 -20.74 -2.39 7.34
C ALA A 1 -20.89 -2.02 8.82
N PHE A 2 -20.36 -0.87 9.29
CA PHE A 2 -20.54 -0.41 10.68
C PHE A 2 -22.02 -0.33 11.11
N TRP A 3 -22.84 0.40 10.34
CA TRP A 3 -24.30 0.51 10.55
C TRP A 3 -25.07 -0.82 10.44
N ARG A 4 -24.49 -1.86 9.84
CA ARG A 4 -25.16 -3.13 9.51
C ARG A 4 -24.68 -4.32 10.35
N PHE A 5 -23.48 -4.24 10.94
CA PHE A 5 -22.86 -5.34 11.70
C PHE A 5 -22.39 -4.93 13.12
N GLY A 6 -22.67 -3.69 13.56
CA GLY A 6 -22.87 -3.37 14.97
C GLY A 6 -21.67 -3.53 15.92
N ARG A 7 -20.43 -3.27 15.49
CA ARG A 7 -19.29 -3.16 16.42
C ARG A 7 -18.58 -1.82 16.24
N HIS A 8 -18.48 -1.05 17.32
CA HIS A 8 -17.61 0.12 17.39
C HIS A 8 -16.15 -0.32 17.28
N LEU A 9 -15.51 0.01 16.17
CA LEU A 9 -14.05 -0.06 16.08
C LEU A 9 -13.49 0.92 17.10
N LYS A 10 -12.68 0.44 18.05
CA LYS A 10 -12.11 1.24 19.14
C LYS A 10 -11.29 2.42 18.62
N CYS A 11 -10.67 2.28 17.46
CA CYS A 11 -9.90 3.34 16.84
C CYS A 11 -9.93 3.24 15.31
N ARG A 12 -9.67 4.38 14.65
CA ARG A 12 -9.40 4.45 13.22
C ARG A 12 -7.92 4.20 12.98
N LEU A 13 -7.59 3.07 12.36
CA LEU A 13 -6.23 2.75 11.92
C LEU A 13 -6.16 2.81 10.39
N THR A 14 -5.32 3.67 9.83
CA THR A 14 -5.13 3.74 8.38
C THR A 14 -4.08 2.74 7.91
N GLY A 15 -4.07 2.38 6.63
CA GLY A 15 -3.11 1.42 6.07
C GLY A 15 -1.65 1.81 6.36
N ILE A 16 -1.30 3.08 6.21
CA ILE A 16 0.05 3.60 6.53
C ILE A 16 0.36 3.54 8.04
N ASP A 17 -0.63 3.72 8.92
CA ASP A 17 -0.41 3.57 10.37
C ASP A 17 -0.09 2.11 10.70
N LEU A 18 -0.81 1.17 10.09
CA LEU A 18 -0.54 -0.26 10.20
C LEU A 18 0.84 -0.61 9.62
N THR A 19 1.22 -0.07 8.46
CA THR A 19 2.55 -0.27 7.88
C THR A 19 3.65 0.18 8.84
N TRP A 20 3.53 1.37 9.46
CA TRP A 20 4.51 1.82 10.45
C TRP A 20 4.57 0.91 11.68
N LYS A 21 3.43 0.36 12.12
CA LYS A 21 3.40 -0.57 13.27
C LYS A 21 4.04 -1.91 12.93
N ILE A 22 3.85 -2.40 11.72
CA ILE A 22 4.53 -3.61 11.22
C ILE A 22 6.05 -3.37 11.18
N LEU A 23 6.51 -2.24 10.64
CA LEU A 23 7.94 -1.90 10.62
C LEU A 23 8.56 -1.83 12.03
N GLU A 24 7.84 -1.25 12.99
CA GLU A 24 8.26 -1.22 14.39
C GLU A 24 8.40 -2.64 14.97
N LEU A 25 7.41 -3.50 14.75
CA LEU A 25 7.43 -4.90 15.21
C LEU A 25 8.53 -5.70 14.52
N SER A 26 8.75 -5.50 13.21
CA SER A 26 9.82 -6.12 12.47
C SER A 26 11.19 -5.71 13.01
N ASN A 27 11.38 -4.45 13.42
CA ASN A 27 12.61 -3.99 14.04
C ASN A 27 12.85 -4.69 15.39
N GLN A 28 11.81 -4.76 16.24
CA GLN A 28 11.90 -5.41 17.55
C GLN A 28 12.20 -6.91 17.45
N LYS A 29 11.56 -7.59 16.48
CA LYS A 29 11.69 -9.03 16.27
C LYS A 29 12.83 -9.40 15.30
N LYS A 30 13.58 -8.43 14.79
CA LYS A 30 14.64 -8.60 13.78
C LYS A 30 14.17 -9.33 12.51
N LEU A 31 12.93 -9.09 12.12
CA LEU A 31 12.33 -9.68 10.91
C LEU A 31 12.85 -8.96 9.67
N ALA A 32 13.23 -9.73 8.65
CA ALA A 32 13.68 -9.21 7.36
C ALA A 32 12.48 -8.89 6.46
N ILE A 33 12.57 -7.78 5.73
CA ILE A 33 11.47 -7.22 4.94
C ILE A 33 11.82 -7.20 3.46
N LEU A 34 10.89 -7.68 2.65
CA LEU A 34 10.89 -7.53 1.20
C LEU A 34 9.88 -6.45 0.79
N LEU A 35 10.37 -5.41 0.13
CA LEU A 35 9.55 -4.36 -0.48
C LEU A 35 9.30 -4.68 -1.95
N VAL A 36 8.03 -4.68 -2.36
CA VAL A 36 7.64 -4.82 -3.77
C VAL A 36 7.06 -3.49 -4.21
N SER A 37 7.70 -2.80 -5.15
CA SER A 37 7.25 -1.51 -5.68
C SER A 37 6.87 -1.61 -7.14
N ASN A 38 5.85 -0.84 -7.56
CA ASN A 38 5.58 -0.62 -8.97
C ASN A 38 6.77 0.10 -9.62
N LYS A 39 7.32 -0.46 -10.71
CA LYS A 39 8.43 0.12 -11.49
C LYS A 39 8.11 1.53 -11.98
N ASN A 40 6.85 1.77 -12.33
CA ASN A 40 6.33 3.06 -12.80
C ASN A 40 5.65 3.86 -11.67
N GLY A 41 5.85 3.45 -10.41
CA GLY A 41 5.30 4.11 -9.23
C GLY A 41 6.04 5.39 -8.85
N LEU A 42 5.41 6.22 -8.02
CA LEU A 42 6.03 7.46 -7.53
C LEU A 42 7.26 7.18 -6.67
N SER A 43 7.17 6.20 -5.76
CA SER A 43 8.25 5.81 -4.86
C SER A 43 8.86 4.48 -5.26
N THR A 44 10.17 4.44 -5.40
CA THR A 44 10.94 3.20 -5.58
C THR A 44 11.14 2.47 -4.26
N TRP A 45 11.42 1.17 -4.31
CA TRP A 45 11.75 0.42 -3.09
C TRP A 45 13.06 0.90 -2.44
N GLN A 46 14.01 1.44 -3.20
CA GLN A 46 15.27 2.00 -2.68
C GLN A 46 15.02 3.25 -1.85
N GLU A 47 14.29 4.22 -2.38
CA GLU A 47 13.93 5.44 -1.64
C GLU A 47 13.10 5.10 -0.39
N THR A 48 12.20 4.12 -0.52
CA THR A 48 11.39 3.64 0.60
C THR A 48 12.27 3.00 1.67
N ARG A 49 13.24 2.17 1.27
CA ARG A 49 14.23 1.57 2.18
C ARG A 49 15.02 2.65 2.91
N GLU A 50 15.57 3.63 2.20
CA GLU A 50 16.32 4.73 2.81
C GLU A 50 15.48 5.51 3.84
N ALA A 51 14.23 5.82 3.50
CA ALA A 51 13.32 6.50 4.41
C ALA A 51 12.99 5.68 5.66
N ILE A 52 12.85 4.36 5.54
CA ILE A 52 12.63 3.46 6.68
C ILE A 52 13.90 3.37 7.54
N LEU A 53 15.07 3.21 6.92
CA LEU A 53 16.35 3.05 7.62
C LEU A 53 16.74 4.30 8.42
N LYS A 54 16.28 5.50 8.02
CA LYS A 54 16.43 6.71 8.85
C LYS A 54 15.78 6.56 10.24
N LYS A 55 14.73 5.75 10.37
CA LYS A 55 14.02 5.50 11.63
C LYS A 55 14.41 4.18 12.29
N TYR A 56 14.70 3.16 11.49
CA TYR A 56 15.06 1.81 11.95
C TYR A 56 16.35 1.34 11.24
N PRO A 57 17.54 1.79 11.68
CA PRO A 57 18.81 1.55 10.98
C PRO A 57 19.20 0.08 10.86
N ASP A 58 18.81 -0.75 11.83
CA ASP A 58 19.19 -2.16 11.90
C ASP A 58 18.26 -3.10 11.11
N LEU A 59 17.22 -2.54 10.48
CA LEU A 59 16.22 -3.34 9.79
C LEU A 59 16.80 -3.92 8.50
N LYS A 60 16.71 -5.25 8.34
CA LYS A 60 17.11 -5.92 7.11
C LYS A 60 16.03 -5.73 6.06
N ILE A 61 16.25 -4.81 5.13
CA ILE A 61 15.29 -4.47 4.08
C ILE A 61 15.95 -4.67 2.72
N ASN A 62 15.21 -5.32 1.82
CA ASN A 62 15.54 -5.34 0.40
C ASN A 62 14.27 -5.18 -0.44
N GLY A 63 14.40 -4.99 -1.75
CA GLY A 63 13.21 -4.85 -2.59
C GLY A 63 13.39 -5.23 -4.04
N ILE A 64 12.27 -5.21 -4.76
CA ILE A 64 12.15 -5.48 -6.18
C ILE A 64 11.16 -4.50 -6.81
N SER A 65 11.43 -4.12 -8.06
CA SER A 65 10.53 -3.30 -8.87
C SER A 65 9.84 -4.17 -9.91
N ILE A 66 8.51 -4.12 -9.95
CA ILE A 66 7.67 -4.93 -10.86
C ILE A 66 6.80 -3.99 -11.69
N ASP A 67 6.66 -4.28 -12.98
CA ASP A 67 5.62 -3.65 -13.80
C ASP A 67 4.33 -4.50 -13.74
N PRO A 68 3.25 -4.01 -13.10
CA PRO A 68 2.01 -4.78 -12.97
C PRO A 68 1.24 -4.91 -14.29
N THR A 69 1.62 -4.16 -15.34
CA THR A 69 0.91 -4.14 -16.64
C THR A 69 1.48 -5.12 -17.66
N ALA A 70 2.64 -5.72 -17.39
CA ALA A 70 3.36 -6.59 -18.31
C ALA A 70 2.69 -7.96 -18.59
N GLY A 71 1.41 -8.13 -18.26
CA GLY A 71 0.57 -9.26 -18.65
C GLY A 71 0.84 -10.57 -17.90
N HIS A 72 2.04 -10.71 -17.35
CA HIS A 72 2.46 -11.88 -16.61
C HIS A 72 3.17 -11.43 -15.34
N TYR A 73 2.69 -11.84 -14.17
CA TYR A 73 3.56 -11.93 -12.98
C TYR A 73 4.60 -13.08 -13.15
N ASP A 74 4.94 -13.37 -14.41
CA ASP A 74 5.64 -14.54 -14.92
C ASP A 74 6.89 -14.74 -14.10
N ARG A 75 7.01 -15.94 -13.52
CA ARG A 75 8.19 -16.78 -13.25
C ARG A 75 9.56 -16.09 -13.03
N SER A 76 9.92 -15.06 -13.78
CA SER A 76 10.99 -14.11 -13.50
C SER A 76 10.93 -13.42 -12.13
N ILE A 77 9.75 -13.04 -11.63
CA ILE A 77 9.59 -12.43 -10.28
C ILE A 77 9.79 -13.49 -9.20
N GLU A 78 9.21 -14.67 -9.42
CA GLU A 78 9.43 -15.85 -8.60
C GLU A 78 10.92 -16.20 -8.53
N LEU A 79 11.62 -16.27 -9.67
CA LEU A 79 13.07 -16.48 -9.76
C LEU A 79 13.87 -15.35 -9.11
N ALA A 80 13.40 -14.10 -9.15
CA ALA A 80 14.07 -12.98 -8.47
C ALA A 80 13.90 -13.04 -6.95
N ILE A 81 12.74 -13.50 -6.46
CA ILE A 81 12.49 -13.76 -5.03
C ILE A 81 13.30 -14.99 -4.57
N LEU A 82 13.31 -16.05 -5.38
CA LEU A 82 14.05 -17.31 -5.14
C LEU A 82 15.57 -17.12 -5.19
N LYS A 83 16.13 -16.45 -6.19
CA LYS A 83 17.58 -16.16 -6.28
C LYS A 83 18.08 -15.29 -5.12
N LYS A 84 17.21 -14.47 -4.54
CA LYS A 84 17.55 -13.68 -3.35
C LYS A 84 17.63 -14.53 -2.08
N LYS A 85 16.89 -15.65 -2.05
CA LYS A 85 16.96 -16.65 -0.99
C LYS A 85 18.28 -17.44 -1.04
N GLU A 86 18.84 -17.65 -2.24
CA GLU A 86 20.12 -18.36 -2.44
C GLU A 86 21.34 -17.65 -1.80
N GLY A 87 21.21 -16.38 -1.38
CA GLY A 87 22.27 -15.62 -0.69
C GLY A 87 22.20 -15.60 0.84
N HIS A 88 21.48 -16.53 1.50
CA HIS A 88 21.33 -16.65 2.97
C HIS A 88 20.42 -15.64 3.69
N ILE A 89 19.58 -14.87 2.99
CA ILE A 89 18.57 -14.00 3.64
C ILE A 89 17.17 -14.50 3.30
N SER A 90 16.52 -15.14 4.28
CA SER A 90 15.06 -15.34 4.26
C SER A 90 14.38 -14.04 4.65
N TYR A 91 13.35 -13.64 3.90
CA TYR A 91 12.51 -12.51 4.26
C TYR A 91 11.26 -13.02 4.96
N ASP A 92 10.85 -12.37 6.04
CA ASP A 92 9.71 -12.78 6.86
C ASP A 92 8.43 -12.02 6.47
N VAL A 93 8.60 -10.75 6.06
CA VAL A 93 7.49 -9.83 5.78
C VAL A 93 7.60 -9.27 4.36
N LEU A 94 6.49 -9.32 3.61
CA LEU A 94 6.36 -8.72 2.29
C LEU A 94 5.40 -7.52 2.34
N LEU A 95 5.88 -6.35 1.89
CA LEU A 95 5.07 -5.14 1.72
C LEU A 95 4.95 -4.78 0.24
N CYS A 96 3.73 -4.79 -0.30
CA CYS A 96 3.46 -4.68 -1.73
C CYS A 96 2.75 -3.37 -2.11
N ASN A 97 3.39 -2.56 -2.97
CA ASN A 97 2.83 -1.35 -3.58
C ASN A 97 2.77 -1.49 -5.10
N LEU A 98 1.88 -2.37 -5.59
CA LEU A 98 1.51 -2.48 -7.00
C LEU A 98 0.19 -1.76 -7.33
N GLY A 99 -0.52 -1.32 -6.29
CA GLY A 99 -1.86 -0.75 -6.41
C GLY A 99 -2.93 -1.82 -6.61
N ALA A 100 -4.16 -1.50 -6.21
CA ALA A 100 -5.29 -2.40 -6.41
C ALA A 100 -5.72 -2.42 -7.90
N PRO A 101 -6.10 -3.59 -8.45
CA PRO A 101 -6.19 -4.91 -7.81
C PRO A 101 -4.91 -5.76 -7.93
N HIS A 102 -3.81 -5.21 -8.48
CA HIS A 102 -2.61 -5.96 -8.84
C HIS A 102 -1.86 -6.49 -7.61
N GLN A 103 -1.81 -5.71 -6.53
CA GLN A 103 -1.16 -6.13 -5.28
C GLN A 103 -1.86 -7.35 -4.64
N GLU A 104 -3.20 -7.41 -4.67
CA GLU A 104 -3.96 -8.54 -4.12
C GLU A 104 -3.76 -9.79 -4.96
N LYS A 105 -3.82 -9.66 -6.30
CA LYS A 105 -3.56 -10.77 -7.23
C LYS A 105 -2.14 -11.30 -7.04
N PHE A 106 -1.15 -10.42 -7.00
CA PHE A 106 0.25 -10.81 -6.81
C PHE A 106 0.46 -11.59 -5.51
N ILE A 107 -0.10 -11.12 -4.38
CA ILE A 107 0.03 -11.81 -3.09
C ILE A 107 -0.70 -13.17 -3.12
N ALA A 108 -1.91 -13.22 -3.70
CA ALA A 108 -2.66 -14.46 -3.83
C ALA A 108 -1.94 -15.47 -4.71
N GLU A 109 -1.32 -15.02 -5.80
CA GLU A 109 -0.48 -15.87 -6.63
C GLU A 109 0.72 -16.38 -5.83
N LEU A 110 1.50 -15.51 -5.20
CA LEU A 110 2.66 -15.90 -4.40
C LEU A 110 2.33 -16.95 -3.32
N ASN A 111 1.19 -16.79 -2.63
CA ASN A 111 0.75 -17.70 -1.57
C ASN A 111 0.35 -19.09 -2.09
N ARG A 112 0.01 -19.24 -3.37
CA ARG A 112 -0.24 -20.58 -3.97
C ARG A 112 1.04 -21.39 -4.14
N TRP A 113 2.20 -20.73 -4.17
CA TRP A 113 3.47 -21.37 -4.51
C TRP A 113 4.27 -21.71 -3.25
N SER A 114 4.15 -20.89 -2.19
CA SER A 114 4.74 -21.20 -0.90
C SER A 114 4.28 -20.28 0.24
N ASP A 115 4.41 -20.80 1.46
CA ASP A 115 4.28 -20.04 2.72
C ASP A 115 5.59 -19.33 3.14
N TRP A 116 6.31 -18.69 2.20
CA TRP A 116 7.62 -18.09 2.49
C TRP A 116 7.58 -16.94 3.49
N PHE A 117 6.46 -16.24 3.60
CA PHE A 117 6.32 -15.04 4.40
C PHE A 117 5.33 -15.31 5.54
N CYS A 118 5.70 -14.94 6.75
CA CYS A 118 4.74 -14.94 7.86
C CYS A 118 3.69 -13.82 7.71
N LEU A 119 3.97 -12.80 6.89
CA LEU A 119 3.04 -11.74 6.55
C LEU A 119 3.29 -11.21 5.12
N ALA A 120 2.26 -11.21 4.30
CA ALA A 120 2.25 -10.50 3.01
C ALA A 120 1.09 -9.50 2.97
N MET A 121 1.40 -8.22 2.77
CA MET A 121 0.41 -7.14 2.84
C MET A 121 0.53 -6.18 1.67
N GLY A 122 -0.61 -5.91 1.02
CA GLY A 122 -0.76 -4.78 0.11
C GLY A 122 -0.79 -3.47 0.91
N VAL A 123 0.14 -2.55 0.63
CA VAL A 123 0.27 -1.29 1.37
C VAL A 123 -0.24 -0.08 0.57
N GLY A 124 -0.55 -0.26 -0.72
CA GLY A 124 -0.95 0.83 -1.61
C GLY A 124 0.03 2.00 -1.57
N GLY A 125 -0.49 3.23 -1.64
CA GLY A 125 0.33 4.47 -1.61
C GLY A 125 1.04 4.77 -0.27
N SER A 126 1.19 3.80 0.63
CA SER A 126 1.94 3.98 1.89
C SER A 126 3.41 4.32 1.65
N PHE A 127 4.05 3.75 0.62
CA PHE A 127 5.44 4.09 0.29
C PHE A 127 5.61 5.58 -0.03
N ASP A 128 4.64 6.18 -0.73
CA ASP A 128 4.68 7.61 -1.08
C ASP A 128 4.57 8.52 0.15
N PHE A 129 3.90 8.06 1.21
CA PHE A 129 3.88 8.74 2.49
C PHE A 129 5.18 8.54 3.28
N ILE A 130 5.79 7.36 3.19
CA ILE A 130 7.06 7.04 3.87
C ILE A 130 8.21 7.84 3.27
N THR A 131 8.29 7.91 1.93
CA THR A 131 9.31 8.68 1.22
C THR A 131 9.08 10.19 1.28
N GLY A 132 7.91 10.64 1.74
CA GLY A 132 7.55 12.05 1.81
C GLY A 132 7.13 12.67 0.47
N LYS A 133 7.04 11.87 -0.61
CA LYS A 133 6.57 12.33 -1.93
C LYS A 133 5.10 12.76 -1.92
N VAL A 134 4.31 12.22 -0.98
CA VAL A 134 2.92 12.63 -0.75
C VAL A 134 2.73 13.05 0.70
N SER A 135 2.17 14.25 0.90
CA SER A 135 1.88 14.78 2.23
C SER A 135 0.57 14.21 2.79
N ARG A 136 0.61 13.77 4.05
CA ARG A 136 -0.59 13.37 4.82
C ARG A 136 -1.46 14.59 5.09
N ALA A 137 -2.78 14.35 5.18
CA ALA A 137 -3.70 15.40 5.61
C ALA A 137 -3.40 15.85 7.05
N PRO A 138 -3.59 17.14 7.39
CA PRO A 138 -3.50 17.64 8.76
C PRO A 138 -4.32 16.80 9.74
N LYS A 139 -3.86 16.70 11.00
CA LYS A 139 -4.48 15.83 12.01
C LYS A 139 -5.97 16.12 12.20
N PHE A 140 -6.39 17.39 12.24
CA PHE A 140 -7.80 17.76 12.39
C PHE A 140 -8.65 17.24 11.21
N MET A 141 -8.16 17.34 9.96
CA MET A 141 -8.86 16.79 8.80
C MET A 141 -8.95 15.26 8.85
N ARG A 142 -7.92 14.59 9.36
CA ARG A 142 -7.95 13.13 9.58
C ARG A 142 -8.99 12.73 10.63
N VAL A 143 -9.08 13.47 11.73
CA VAL A 143 -10.08 13.22 12.78
C VAL A 143 -11.51 13.45 12.24
N LEU A 144 -11.70 14.50 11.43
CA LEU A 144 -12.99 14.82 10.80
C LEU A 144 -13.33 13.93 9.58
N GLY A 145 -12.44 13.00 9.18
CA GLY A 145 -12.65 12.16 7.99
C GLY A 145 -12.55 12.92 6.65
N LEU A 146 -12.01 14.14 6.65
CA LEU A 146 -11.83 15.01 5.48
C LEU A 146 -10.54 14.75 4.68
N GLU A 147 -9.91 13.59 4.87
CA GLU A 147 -8.71 13.18 4.11
C GLU A 147 -8.95 13.14 2.61
N TRP A 148 -10.17 12.80 2.17
CA TRP A 148 -10.53 12.80 0.76
C TRP A 148 -10.48 14.20 0.16
N LEU A 149 -10.90 15.22 0.93
CA LEU A 149 -10.90 16.62 0.51
C LEU A 149 -9.46 17.12 0.37
N TRP A 150 -8.61 16.81 1.34
CA TRP A 150 -7.17 17.09 1.27
C TRP A 150 -6.55 16.51 0.00
N ARG A 151 -6.86 15.26 -0.36
CA ARG A 151 -6.32 14.63 -1.58
C ARG A 151 -6.77 15.32 -2.87
N ILE A 152 -7.94 15.94 -2.90
CA ILE A 152 -8.40 16.71 -4.07
C ILE A 152 -7.51 17.94 -4.26
N PHE A 153 -7.19 18.65 -3.18
CA PHE A 153 -6.41 19.90 -3.24
C PHE A 153 -4.89 19.69 -3.31
N SER A 154 -4.35 18.68 -2.61
CA SER A 154 -2.89 18.49 -2.49
C SER A 154 -2.24 17.75 -3.65
N GLN A 155 -3.03 17.18 -4.56
CA GLN A 155 -2.53 16.57 -5.78
C GLN A 155 -3.32 17.15 -6.97
N PRO A 156 -3.04 18.41 -7.36
CA PRO A 156 -3.54 18.92 -8.62
C PRO A 156 -2.98 18.02 -9.72
N ALA A 157 -3.85 17.58 -10.62
CA ALA A 157 -3.42 16.86 -11.81
C ALA A 157 -2.34 17.66 -12.54
N ASN A 158 -1.43 16.97 -13.23
CA ASN A 158 -0.55 17.62 -14.21
C ASN A 158 -1.37 18.66 -14.98
N LYS A 159 -0.81 19.86 -15.14
CA LYS A 159 -1.50 21.10 -15.59
C LYS A 159 -2.35 20.94 -16.87
N ASN A 160 -2.15 19.87 -17.63
CA ASN A 160 -2.82 19.58 -18.90
C ASN A 160 -4.09 18.72 -18.78
N GLU A 161 -4.44 18.18 -17.59
CA GLU A 161 -5.66 17.36 -17.38
C GLU A 161 -6.60 17.86 -16.26
N GLY A 162 -6.36 19.08 -15.75
CA GLY A 162 -6.89 19.62 -14.49
C GLY A 162 -8.36 19.30 -14.19
N PHE A 163 -9.29 19.68 -15.05
CA PHE A 163 -10.73 19.54 -14.78
C PHE A 163 -11.22 18.08 -14.86
N LYS A 164 -10.75 17.33 -15.88
CA LYS A 164 -11.14 15.93 -16.10
C LYS A 164 -10.70 15.05 -14.93
N PHE A 165 -9.48 15.27 -14.43
CA PHE A 165 -8.95 14.49 -13.33
C PHE A 165 -9.66 14.78 -12.00
N VAL A 166 -9.92 16.06 -11.68
CA VAL A 166 -10.70 16.46 -10.50
C VAL A 166 -12.10 15.88 -10.58
N PHE A 167 -12.77 15.96 -11.74
CA PHE A 167 -14.08 15.37 -11.96
C PHE A 167 -14.09 13.84 -11.76
N LEU A 168 -13.11 13.12 -12.31
CA LEU A 168 -12.99 11.67 -12.10
C LEU A 168 -12.78 11.31 -10.62
N ARG A 169 -12.03 12.13 -9.88
CA ARG A 169 -11.83 11.96 -8.43
C ARG A 169 -13.13 12.17 -7.65
N ILE A 170 -13.85 13.26 -7.92
CA ILE A 170 -15.16 13.54 -7.32
C ILE A 170 -16.14 12.41 -7.63
N ARG A 171 -16.17 11.92 -8.87
CA ARG A 171 -17.04 10.80 -9.26
C ARG A 171 -16.75 9.52 -8.49
N ARG A 172 -15.47 9.23 -8.19
CA ARG A 172 -15.10 8.10 -7.32
C ARG A 172 -15.57 8.31 -5.88
N VAL A 173 -15.45 9.52 -5.36
CA VAL A 173 -15.93 9.87 -4.01
C VAL A 173 -17.45 9.73 -3.92
N LEU A 174 -18.20 10.26 -4.87
CA LEU A 174 -19.66 10.10 -4.95
C LEU A 174 -20.07 8.63 -5.06
N LYS A 175 -19.32 7.84 -5.85
CA LYS A 175 -19.52 6.38 -5.89
C LYS A 175 -19.32 5.72 -4.53
N ALA A 176 -18.32 6.14 -3.77
CA ALA A 176 -17.99 5.53 -2.48
C ALA A 176 -18.93 5.99 -1.33
N ILE A 177 -19.38 7.24 -1.34
CA ILE A 177 -20.21 7.83 -0.26
C ILE A 177 -21.70 7.61 -0.50
N VAL A 178 -22.15 7.66 -1.76
CA VAL A 178 -23.59 7.61 -2.08
C VAL A 178 -23.95 6.26 -2.69
N ILE A 179 -23.32 5.89 -3.81
CA ILE A 179 -23.73 4.71 -4.57
C ILE A 179 -23.42 3.41 -3.82
N PHE A 180 -22.26 3.32 -3.16
CA PHE A 180 -21.87 2.12 -2.44
C PHE A 180 -22.77 1.82 -1.24
N PRO A 181 -23.07 2.78 -0.32
CA PRO A 181 -24.01 2.52 0.77
C PRO A 181 -25.41 2.16 0.28
N ILE A 182 -25.91 2.84 -0.76
CA ILE A 182 -27.21 2.49 -1.39
C ILE A 182 -27.15 1.04 -1.90
N ARG A 183 -26.14 0.66 -2.70
CA ARG A 183 -26.00 -0.73 -3.18
C ARG A 183 -25.91 -1.74 -2.05
N VAL A 184 -25.19 -1.45 -0.97
CA VAL A 184 -25.05 -2.35 0.19
C VAL A 184 -26.36 -2.49 0.98
N LEU A 185 -27.22 -1.47 0.98
CA LEU A 185 -28.52 -1.51 1.64
C LEU A 185 -29.58 -2.23 0.78
N PHE A 186 -29.51 -2.10 -0.55
CA PHE A 186 -30.55 -2.59 -1.47
C PHE A 186 -30.21 -3.90 -2.20
N ASN A 187 -28.93 -4.31 -2.31
CA ASN A 187 -28.59 -5.69 -2.68
C ASN A 187 -28.54 -6.55 -1.42
N ARG A 188 -29.52 -7.45 -1.27
CA ARG A 188 -29.46 -8.59 -0.35
C ARG A 188 -28.54 -9.66 -0.92
#